data_AF-X0YV85-F1
#
_entry.id   AF-X0YV85-F1
#
_cell.length_a   1.000
_cell.length_b   1.000
_cell.length_c   1.000
_cell.angle_alpha   90.00
_cell.angle_beta   90.00
_cell.angle_gamma   90.00
#
_symmetry.space_group_name_H-M   'P 1'
#
loop_
_entity.id
_entity.type
_entity.pdbx_description
1 polymer ?
#
loop_
_entity_poly.entity_id
_entity_poly.type
_entity_poly.pdbx_seq_one_letter_code
_entity_poly.pdbx_strand_id
1 'polypeptide(L)' 'YNKTPHQIVLAWLRDVLDIHTRRNIGYVVWTFRGSFGIMDSGREDVEYEDFHGHGLDRKMLSLLQEF' A
#
# COMPACT_ATOMS: atom_id res chain seq x y z
N TYR A 1 3.78 -13.35 4.32
CA TYR A 1 2.63 -12.56 3.84
C TYR A 1 3.05 -11.16 3.38
N ASN A 2 3.92 -10.44 4.10
CA ASN A 2 4.55 -9.17 3.68
C ASN A 2 5.97 -9.33 3.08
N LYS A 3 6.28 -10.51 2.50
CA LYS A 3 7.64 -10.86 2.07
C LYS A 3 7.91 -10.67 0.57
N THR A 4 6.85 -10.45 -0.21
CA THR A 4 7.00 -10.05 -1.62
C THR A 4 7.66 -8.68 -1.66
N PRO A 5 8.72 -8.48 -2.48
CA PRO A 5 9.42 -7.20 -2.58
C PRO A 5 8.44 -6.06 -2.82
N HIS A 6 8.60 -4.97 -2.06
CA HIS A 6 7.67 -3.88 -1.99
C HIS A 6 7.40 -3.26 -3.37
N GLN A 7 8.45 -3.07 -4.18
CA GLN A 7 8.32 -2.57 -5.56
C GLN A 7 7.38 -3.42 -6.42
N ILE A 8 7.40 -4.75 -6.25
CA ILE A 8 6.53 -5.67 -7.01
C ILE A 8 5.09 -5.55 -6.52
N VAL A 9 4.89 -5.37 -5.21
CA VAL A 9 3.55 -5.14 -4.63
C VAL A 9 2.96 -3.83 -5.14
N LEU A 10 3.75 -2.75 -5.21
CA LEU A 10 3.28 -1.47 -5.75
C LEU A 10 2.92 -1.55 -7.24
N ALA A 11 3.74 -2.24 -8.05
CA ALA A 11 3.45 -2.45 -9.46
C ALA A 11 2.14 -3.23 -9.65
N TRP A 12 1.99 -4.34 -8.94
CA TRP A 12 0.75 -5.13 -8.95
C TRP A 12 -0.46 -4.33 -8.46
N LEU A 13 -0.34 -3.60 -7.35
CA LEU A 13 -1.43 -2.82 -6.78
C LEU A 13 -1.88 -1.72 -7.77
N ARG A 14 -0.94 -1.08 -8.48
CA ARG A 14 -1.26 -0.10 -9.51
C ARG A 14 -2.13 -0.68 -10.62
N ASP A 15 -1.77 -1.86 -11.16
CA ASP A 15 -2.55 -2.52 -12.20
C ASP A 15 -3.97 -2.86 -11.70
N VAL A 16 -4.09 -3.32 -10.44
CA VAL A 16 -5.38 -3.60 -9.81
C VAL A 16 -6.21 -2.32 -9.68
N LEU A 17 -5.65 -1.24 -9.13
CA LEU A 17 -6.36 0.04 -8.96
C LEU A 17 -6.81 0.60 -10.30
N ASP A 18 -5.96 0.60 -11.32
CA ASP A 18 -6.30 1.07 -12.66
C ASP A 18 -7.46 0.29 -13.29
N ILE A 19 -7.50 -1.03 -13.10
CA ILE A 19 -8.61 -1.88 -13.56
C ILE A 19 -9.93 -1.55 -12.83
N HIS A 20 -9.86 -1.30 -11.51
CA HIS A 20 -11.02 -1.04 -10.67
C HIS A 20 -11.58 0.37 -10.91
N THR A 21 -10.73 1.40 -10.90
CA THR A 21 -11.12 2.79 -11.14
C THR A 21 -11.72 2.97 -12.53
N ARG A 22 -11.14 2.37 -13.59
CA ARG A 22 -11.73 2.40 -14.95
C ARG A 22 -13.11 1.74 -15.05
N ARG A 23 -13.44 0.85 -14.13
CA ARG A 23 -14.75 0.17 -14.07
C ARG A 23 -15.69 0.76 -13.02
N ASN A 24 -15.31 1.86 -12.38
CA ASN A 24 -16.04 2.49 -11.28
C ASN A 24 -16.33 1.50 -10.12
N ILE A 25 -15.35 0.66 -9.80
CA ILE A 25 -15.41 -0.30 -8.69
C ILE A 25 -14.62 0.29 -7.52
N GLY A 26 -15.29 0.53 -6.39
CA GLY A 26 -14.63 0.93 -5.15
C GLY A 26 -13.74 -0.17 -4.58
N TYR A 27 -12.70 0.21 -3.85
CA TYR A 27 -11.75 -0.71 -3.24
C TYR A 27 -11.44 -0.34 -1.78
N VAL A 28 -10.94 -1.33 -1.04
CA VAL A 28 -10.43 -1.16 0.32
C VAL A 28 -9.24 -2.09 0.53
N VAL A 29 -8.21 -1.62 1.23
CA VAL A 29 -7.08 -2.47 1.64
C VAL A 29 -7.50 -3.38 2.80
N TRP A 30 -6.93 -4.57 2.88
CA TRP A 30 -7.30 -5.56 3.90
C TRP A 30 -7.11 -5.07 5.34
N THR A 31 -6.05 -4.31 5.58
CA THR A 31 -5.77 -3.67 6.87
C THR A 31 -5.36 -2.23 6.65
N PHE A 32 -5.75 -1.33 7.55
CA PHE A 32 -5.15 0.00 7.61
C PHE A 32 -3.76 -0.05 8.26
N ARG A 33 -3.69 -0.63 9.47
CA ARG A 33 -2.45 -0.98 10.17
C ARG A 33 -2.23 -2.48 10.16
N GLY A 34 -0.99 -2.88 9.88
CA GLY A 34 -0.58 -4.26 9.77
C GLY A 34 -0.08 -4.59 8.37
N SER A 35 0.30 -5.84 8.18
CA SER A 35 1.13 -6.30 7.05
C SER A 35 0.68 -6.01 5.63
N PHE A 36 -0.62 -5.84 5.41
CA PHE A 36 -1.21 -5.55 4.10
C PHE A 36 -1.62 -4.08 3.97
N GLY A 37 -1.44 -3.30 5.04
CA GLY A 37 -1.79 -1.90 5.09
C GLY A 37 -0.62 -0.99 4.80
N ILE A 38 -0.93 0.30 4.85
CA ILE A 38 0.01 1.40 4.64
C ILE A 38 0.82 1.74 5.89
N MET A 39 0.48 1.16 7.05
CA MET A 39 1.07 1.55 8.33
C MET A 39 1.47 0.32 9.13
N ASP A 40 2.67 0.35 9.73
CA ASP A 40 3.25 -0.73 10.52
C ASP A 40 3.21 -2.09 9.82
N SER A 41 3.49 -2.09 8.50
CA SER A 41 3.37 -3.30 7.68
C SER A 41 4.50 -4.31 7.89
N GLY A 42 5.58 -3.91 8.57
CA GLY A 42 6.70 -4.79 8.94
C GLY A 42 7.50 -5.34 7.76
N ARG A 43 7.37 -4.72 6.58
CA ARG A 43 8.23 -4.97 5.41
C ARG A 43 9.64 -4.46 5.71
N GLU A 44 10.64 -5.25 5.30
CA GLU A 44 12.06 -4.96 5.55
C GLU A 44 12.67 -4.02 4.50
N ASP A 45 12.01 -3.88 3.34
CA ASP A 45 12.45 -3.11 2.18
C ASP A 45 11.62 -1.82 1.95
N VAL A 46 10.97 -1.34 3.01
CA VAL A 46 10.21 -0.09 3.02
C VAL A 46 10.93 0.93 3.90
N GLU A 47 11.18 2.11 3.32
CA GLU A 47 11.57 3.30 4.07
C GLU A 47 10.30 3.94 4.66
N TYR A 48 10.06 3.72 5.95
CA TYR A 48 8.90 4.27 6.63
C TYR A 48 9.13 5.72 7.04
N GLU A 49 8.10 6.54 6.86
CA GLU A 49 7.99 7.87 7.44
C GLU A 49 7.43 7.74 8.87
N ASP A 50 8.02 8.42 9.86
CA ASP A 50 7.41 8.52 11.18
C ASP A 50 6.15 9.40 11.11
N PHE A 51 5.01 8.80 11.38
CA PHE A 51 3.72 9.47 11.34
C PHE A 51 2.95 9.19 12.63
N HIS A 52 3.00 10.16 13.55
CA HIS A 52 2.38 10.05 14.88
C HIS A 52 2.83 8.81 15.68
N GLY A 53 4.10 8.43 15.59
CA GLY A 53 4.66 7.28 16.29
C GLY A 53 4.45 5.94 15.57
N HIS A 54 4.02 5.97 14.31
CA HIS A 54 3.81 4.79 13.47
C HIS A 54 4.63 4.88 12.19
N GLY A 55 5.06 3.73 11.68
CA GLY A 55 5.78 3.66 10.42
C GLY A 55 4.81 3.70 9.24
N LEU A 56 4.77 4.82 8.52
CA LEU A 56 3.94 5.02 7.33
C LEU A 56 4.71 4.68 6.04
N ASP A 57 4.12 3.80 5.25
CA ASP A 57 4.53 3.55 3.87
C ASP A 57 3.99 4.66 2.95
N ARG A 58 4.77 5.73 2.82
CA ARG A 58 4.41 6.88 1.99
C ARG A 58 4.17 6.50 0.53
N LYS A 59 4.91 5.53 0.00
CA LYS A 59 4.80 5.14 -1.41
C LYS A 59 3.47 4.44 -1.67
N MET A 60 3.06 3.52 -0.80
CA MET A 60 1.77 2.85 -0.94
C MET A 60 0.59 3.81 -0.70
N LEU A 61 0.69 4.71 0.27
CA LEU A 61 -0.34 5.73 0.49
C LEU A 61 -0.51 6.64 -0.73
N SER A 62 0.59 7.17 -1.28
CA SER A 62 0.52 8.03 -2.47
C SER A 62 -0.10 7.30 -3.66
N LEU A 63 0.22 6.02 -3.84
CA LEU A 63 -0.38 5.20 -4.90
C LEU A 63 -1.89 5.07 -4.73
N LEU A 64 -2.38 4.84 -3.50
CA LEU A 64 -3.82 4.74 -3.23
C LEU A 64 -4.57 6.06 -3.43
N GLN A 65 -3.91 7.21 -3.23
CA GLN A 65 -4.48 8.55 -3.41
C GLN A 65 -4.48 9.02 -4.88
N GLU A 66 -3.69 8.38 -5.74
CA GLU A 66 -3.63 8.70 -7.17
C GLU A 66 -4.87 8.20 -7.95
N PHE A 67 -5.53 7.15 -7.44
CA PHE A 67 -6.67 6.48 -8.06
C PHE A 67 -8.00 6.79 -7.34
#